data_AF-A0AAW7I2L9-F1
#
_entry.id   AF-A0AAW7I2L9-F1
#
_cell.length_a   1.000
_cell.length_b   1.000
_cell.length_c   1.000
_cell.angle_alpha   90.00
_cell.angle_beta   90.00
_cell.angle_gamma   90.00
#
_symmetry.space_group_name_H-M   'P 1'
#
loop_
_entity.id
_entity.type
_entity.pdbx_description
1 polymer ?
#
loop_
_entity_poly.entity_id
_entity_poly.type
_entity_poly.pdbx_seq_one_letter_code
_entity_poly.pdbx_strand_id
1 'polypeptide(L)'
;MRRTRPLPAIARQYLLDSKARLRTLLDNSHLSYSDAAKLIGVYPSTVSRWVDDEHGGFINLEDAVLLCLHLGISVQQMLPAPAWLSLSEARHDQRAIFLSMSDAEIDWLLAVWSGAVKVYR
;
A
#
# COMPACT_ATOMS: atom_id res chain seq x y z
N MET A 1 6.02 -14.66 20.03
CA MET A 1 5.23 -13.44 19.71
C MET A 1 5.92 -12.67 18.60
N ARG A 2 5.38 -12.65 17.38
CA ARG A 2 5.93 -11.78 16.31
C ARG A 2 5.64 -10.34 16.71
N ARG A 3 6.67 -9.56 17.02
CA ARG A 3 6.56 -8.10 17.15
C ARG A 3 6.12 -7.56 15.80
N THR A 4 4.85 -7.18 15.68
CA THR A 4 4.33 -6.43 14.54
C THR A 4 5.08 -5.11 14.50
N ARG A 5 6.04 -5.01 13.58
CA ARG A 5 6.75 -3.76 13.33
C ARG A 5 5.68 -2.74 12.89
N PRO A 6 5.57 -1.58 13.55
CA PRO A 6 4.58 -0.59 13.16
C PRO A 6 4.82 -0.19 11.70
N LEU A 7 3.74 -0.09 10.92
CA LEU A 7 3.81 0.36 9.54
C LEU A 7 4.47 1.75 9.49
N PRO A 8 5.37 2.02 8.51
CA PRO A 8 5.85 3.37 8.26
C PRO A 8 4.66 4.33 8.08
N ALA A 9 4.79 5.58 8.52
CA ALA A 9 3.69 6.56 8.49
C ALA A 9 3.02 6.68 7.11
N ILE A 10 3.81 6.65 6.03
CA ILE A 10 3.31 6.69 4.66
C ILE A 10 2.48 5.46 4.27
N ALA A 11 2.86 4.27 4.75
CA ALA A 11 2.12 3.04 4.51
C ALA A 11 0.82 3.00 5.32
N ARG A 12 0.85 3.55 6.55
CA ARG A 12 -0.36 3.73 7.36
C ARG A 12 -1.34 4.69 6.69
N GLN A 13 -0.85 5.82 6.16
CA GLN A 13 -1.71 6.77 5.44
C GLN A 13 -2.36 6.11 4.22
N TYR A 14 -1.58 5.42 3.40
CA TYR A 14 -2.12 4.73 2.23
C TYR A 14 -3.14 3.64 2.58
N LEU A 15 -2.95 2.94 3.69
CA LEU A 15 -3.95 2.01 4.21
C LEU A 15 -5.27 2.74 4.50
N LEU A 16 -5.23 3.85 5.24
CA LEU A 16 -6.41 4.65 5.55
C LEU A 16 -7.09 5.20 4.29
N ASP A 17 -6.30 5.69 3.33
CA ASP A 17 -6.80 6.15 2.04
C ASP A 17 -7.46 5.01 1.25
N SER A 18 -6.90 3.80 1.33
CA SER A 18 -7.48 2.59 0.71
C SER A 18 -8.81 2.20 1.35
N LYS A 19 -8.94 2.33 2.66
CA LYS A 19 -10.19 2.12 3.39
C LYS A 19 -11.26 3.14 3.02
N ALA A 20 -10.89 4.41 2.99
CA ALA A 20 -11.77 5.48 2.56
C ALA A 20 -12.25 5.26 1.12
N ARG A 21 -11.34 4.86 0.22
CA ARG A 21 -11.67 4.54 -1.17
C ARG A 21 -12.65 3.38 -1.28
N LEU A 22 -12.45 2.30 -0.52
CA LEU A 22 -13.36 1.16 -0.47
C LEU A 22 -14.76 1.58 0.02
N ARG A 23 -14.84 2.41 1.08
CA ARG A 23 -16.12 2.96 1.56
C ARG A 23 -16.85 3.71 0.44
N THR A 24 -16.19 4.64 -0.22
CA THR A 24 -16.75 5.39 -1.34
C THR A 24 -17.21 4.49 -2.50
N LEU A 25 -16.49 3.41 -2.80
CA LEU A 25 -16.89 2.48 -3.87
C LEU A 25 -18.16 1.72 -3.51
N LEU A 26 -18.28 1.27 -2.27
CA LEU A 26 -19.50 0.60 -1.78
C LEU A 26 -20.69 1.57 -1.79
N ASP A 27 -20.48 2.80 -1.30
CA ASP A 27 -21.51 3.85 -1.26
C ASP A 27 -22.00 4.22 -2.67
N ASN A 28 -21.07 4.43 -3.62
CA ASN A 28 -21.38 4.74 -5.01
C ASN A 28 -22.11 3.59 -5.74
N SER A 29 -21.89 2.36 -5.28
CA SER A 29 -22.56 1.17 -5.80
C SER A 29 -23.86 0.85 -5.06
N HIS A 30 -24.26 1.71 -4.11
CA HIS A 30 -25.43 1.54 -3.25
C HIS A 30 -25.43 0.19 -2.49
N LEU A 31 -24.25 -0.33 -2.15
CA LEU A 31 -24.10 -1.60 -1.42
C LEU A 31 -23.94 -1.35 0.06
N SER A 32 -24.86 -1.91 0.87
CA SER A 32 -24.61 -2.04 2.30
C SER A 32 -23.48 -3.05 2.57
N TYR A 33 -22.87 -3.00 3.76
CA TYR A 33 -21.85 -3.99 4.14
C TYR A 33 -22.40 -5.41 4.13
N SER A 34 -23.69 -5.60 4.43
CA SER A 34 -24.34 -6.90 4.31
C SER A 34 -24.52 -7.36 2.86
N ASP A 35 -24.79 -6.45 1.94
CA ASP A 35 -24.97 -6.82 0.52
C ASP A 35 -23.62 -7.14 -0.11
N ALA A 36 -22.59 -6.31 0.16
CA ALA A 36 -21.22 -6.60 -0.24
C ALA A 36 -20.74 -7.95 0.30
N ALA A 37 -21.05 -8.26 1.56
CA ALA A 37 -20.71 -9.53 2.17
C ALA A 37 -21.40 -10.72 1.50
N LYS A 38 -22.70 -10.59 1.17
CA LYS A 38 -23.46 -11.62 0.45
C LYS A 38 -22.93 -11.89 -0.95
N LEU A 39 -22.49 -10.85 -1.67
CA LEU A 39 -21.97 -10.99 -3.04
C LEU A 39 -20.79 -11.95 -3.11
N ILE A 40 -19.88 -11.88 -2.13
CA ILE A 40 -18.61 -12.62 -2.13
C ILE A 40 -18.55 -13.74 -1.09
N GLY A 41 -19.66 -14.01 -0.37
CA GLY A 41 -19.76 -15.11 0.57
C GLY A 41 -18.99 -14.93 1.88
N VAL A 42 -18.80 -13.70 2.35
CA VAL A 42 -18.16 -13.41 3.65
C VAL A 42 -19.17 -12.94 4.70
N TYR A 43 -18.74 -12.81 5.95
CA TYR A 43 -19.57 -12.20 7.00
C TYR A 43 -19.60 -10.67 6.89
N PRO A 44 -20.72 -10.00 7.20
CA PRO A 44 -20.79 -8.53 7.23
C PRO A 44 -19.78 -7.87 8.18
N SER A 45 -19.42 -8.55 9.27
CA SER A 45 -18.38 -8.12 10.20
C SER A 45 -16.98 -8.09 9.55
N THR A 46 -16.72 -8.97 8.58
CA THR A 46 -15.49 -8.98 7.80
C THR A 46 -15.39 -7.71 6.94
N VAL A 47 -16.47 -7.33 6.27
CA VAL A 47 -16.55 -6.10 5.46
C VAL A 47 -16.37 -4.86 6.34
N SER A 48 -17.08 -4.80 7.48
CA SER A 48 -16.95 -3.72 8.46
C SER A 48 -15.50 -3.56 8.93
N ARG A 49 -14.81 -4.67 9.21
CA ARG A 49 -13.40 -4.69 9.61
C ARG A 49 -12.44 -4.20 8.53
N TRP A 50 -12.76 -4.36 7.25
CA TRP A 50 -11.92 -3.85 6.16
C TRP A 50 -11.88 -2.33 6.11
N VAL A 51 -13.00 -1.68 6.45
CA VAL A 51 -13.17 -0.22 6.37
C VAL A 51 -12.98 0.49 7.71
N ASP A 52 -12.81 -0.26 8.80
CA ASP A 52 -12.53 0.26 10.14
C ASP A 52 -11.10 0.83 10.23
N ASP A 53 -10.97 2.13 10.51
CA ASP A 53 -9.69 2.85 10.56
C ASP A 53 -8.80 2.41 11.74
N GLU A 54 -9.38 1.86 12.82
CA GLU A 54 -8.64 1.33 13.98
C GLU A 54 -8.05 -0.06 13.70
N HIS A 55 -8.58 -0.75 12.69
CA HIS A 55 -8.07 -2.06 12.32
C HIS A 55 -6.80 -1.96 11.46
N GLY A 56 -5.72 -2.64 11.83
CA GLY A 56 -4.46 -2.60 11.07
C GLY A 56 -4.47 -3.39 9.74
N GLY A 57 -5.50 -4.19 9.49
CA GLY A 57 -5.64 -5.00 8.28
C GLY A 57 -6.51 -4.34 7.21
N PHE A 58 -6.42 -4.87 5.99
CA PHE A 58 -7.28 -4.53 4.87
C PHE A 58 -7.87 -5.81 4.25
N ILE A 59 -8.70 -5.66 3.22
CA ILE A 59 -9.19 -6.77 2.41
C ILE A 59 -8.02 -7.57 1.83
N ASN A 60 -8.13 -8.90 1.82
CA ASN A 60 -7.14 -9.76 1.18
C ASN A 60 -7.34 -9.76 -0.35
N LEU A 61 -6.39 -10.31 -1.09
CA LEU A 61 -6.46 -10.28 -2.56
C LEU A 61 -7.63 -11.10 -3.13
N GLU A 62 -7.96 -12.23 -2.52
CA GLU A 62 -9.03 -13.12 -2.98
C GLU A 62 -10.40 -12.43 -2.89
N ASP A 63 -10.74 -11.92 -1.71
CA ASP A 63 -11.97 -11.18 -1.46
C ASP A 63 -12.02 -9.89 -2.31
N ALA A 64 -10.88 -9.23 -2.51
CA ALA A 64 -10.78 -8.04 -3.35
C ALA A 64 -11.10 -8.34 -4.81
N VAL A 65 -10.56 -9.43 -5.36
CA VAL A 65 -10.84 -9.85 -6.75
C VAL A 65 -12.30 -10.17 -6.92
N LEU A 66 -12.90 -10.94 -6.00
CA LEU A 66 -14.32 -11.28 -6.04
C LEU A 66 -15.20 -10.03 -5.99
N LEU A 67 -14.93 -9.12 -5.06
CA LEU A 67 -15.69 -7.88 -4.93
C LEU A 67 -15.56 -7.02 -6.20
N CYS A 68 -14.34 -6.87 -6.73
CA CYS A 68 -14.08 -6.11 -7.95
C CYS A 68 -14.78 -6.70 -9.17
N LEU A 69 -14.86 -8.04 -9.29
CA LEU A 69 -15.61 -8.71 -10.36
C LEU A 69 -17.10 -8.34 -10.33
N HIS A 70 -17.72 -8.31 -9.15
CA HIS A 70 -19.12 -7.89 -9.00
C HIS A 70 -19.33 -6.40 -9.26
N LEU A 71 -18.35 -5.57 -8.91
CA LEU A 71 -18.39 -4.12 -9.13
C LEU A 71 -18.04 -3.71 -10.57
N GLY A 72 -17.55 -4.64 -11.41
CA GLY A 72 -17.12 -4.34 -12.78
C GLY A 72 -15.89 -3.43 -12.85
N ILE A 73 -15.03 -3.46 -11.83
CA ILE A 73 -13.79 -2.67 -11.77
C ILE A 73 -12.57 -3.58 -11.64
N SER A 74 -11.39 -3.06 -11.96
CA SER A 74 -10.13 -3.72 -11.62
C SER A 74 -9.72 -3.48 -10.17
N VAL A 75 -8.94 -4.40 -9.59
CA VAL A 75 -8.36 -4.22 -8.23
C VAL A 75 -7.54 -2.93 -8.13
N GLN A 76 -6.87 -2.52 -9.22
CA GLN A 76 -6.14 -1.25 -9.25
C GLN A 76 -7.05 -0.04 -9.06
N GLN A 77 -8.27 -0.05 -9.61
CA GLN A 77 -9.25 1.04 -9.45
C GLN A 77 -9.86 1.08 -8.04
N MET A 78 -9.83 -0.04 -7.32
CA MET A 78 -10.24 -0.12 -5.91
C MET A 78 -9.25 0.61 -4.99
N LEU A 79 -7.98 0.69 -5.38
CA LEU A 79 -6.92 1.29 -4.59
C LEU A 79 -6.71 2.76 -4.97
N PRO A 80 -6.33 3.63 -4.02
CA PRO A 80 -5.92 4.99 -4.32
C PRO A 80 -4.59 4.98 -5.09
N ALA A 81 -4.38 6.02 -5.90
CA ALA A 81 -3.09 6.26 -6.54
C ALA A 81 -2.00 6.37 -5.47
N PRO A 82 -0.92 5.57 -5.51
CA PRO A 82 0.10 5.61 -4.49
C PRO A 82 0.89 6.92 -4.62
N ALA A 83 0.86 7.76 -3.59
CA ALA A 83 1.63 9.02 -3.60
C ALA A 83 3.15 8.78 -3.75
N TRP A 84 3.64 7.60 -3.34
CA TRP A 84 5.02 7.21 -3.55
C TRP A 84 5.35 6.78 -4.97
N LEU A 85 4.36 6.56 -5.85
CA LEU A 85 4.60 6.27 -7.26
C LEU A 85 5.11 7.53 -7.97
N SER A 86 4.58 8.71 -7.61
CA SER A 86 5.07 10.02 -8.07
C SER A 86 6.44 10.38 -7.47
N LEU A 87 6.70 10.01 -6.21
CA LEU A 87 8.03 10.15 -5.60
C LEU A 87 9.03 9.12 -6.15
N SER A 88 8.52 8.00 -6.65
CA SER A 88 9.27 6.91 -7.24
C SER A 88 9.81 7.35 -8.59
N GLU A 89 9.05 7.94 -9.51
CA GLU A 89 9.63 8.35 -10.81
C GLU A 89 10.91 9.20 -10.67
N ALA A 90 11.02 10.06 -9.66
CA ALA A 90 12.25 10.81 -9.37
C ALA A 90 13.32 10.07 -8.54
N ARG A 91 12.96 9.05 -7.73
CA ARG A 91 13.88 8.31 -6.84
C ARG A 91 14.20 6.87 -7.29
N HIS A 92 13.36 6.25 -8.12
CA HIS A 92 13.58 4.96 -8.76
C HIS A 92 14.78 5.08 -9.67
N ASP A 93 14.94 6.18 -10.40
CA ASP A 93 16.15 6.45 -11.18
C ASP A 93 17.41 6.35 -10.30
N GLN A 94 17.39 6.95 -9.11
CA GLN A 94 18.57 6.96 -8.23
C GLN A 94 18.85 5.61 -7.55
N ARG A 95 17.84 4.85 -7.14
CA ARG A 95 18.01 3.54 -6.50
C ARG A 95 18.18 2.39 -7.49
N ALA A 96 17.59 2.48 -8.67
CA ALA A 96 17.82 1.55 -9.76
C ALA A 96 19.27 1.64 -10.25
N ILE A 97 19.87 2.85 -10.25
CA ILE A 97 21.31 3.01 -10.46
C ILE A 97 22.10 2.16 -9.47
N PHE A 98 21.79 2.21 -8.16
CA PHE A 98 22.47 1.34 -7.18
C PHE A 98 22.30 -0.16 -7.45
N LEU A 99 21.18 -0.58 -8.04
CA LEU A 99 20.94 -1.98 -8.39
C LEU A 99 21.63 -2.40 -9.69
N SER A 100 22.09 -1.46 -10.52
CA SER A 100 22.84 -1.70 -11.75
C SER A 100 24.34 -1.44 -11.62
N MET A 101 24.82 -0.94 -10.48
CA MET A 101 26.23 -0.71 -10.19
C MET A 101 26.96 -2.01 -9.85
N SER A 102 28.24 -2.05 -10.21
CA SER A 102 29.16 -3.10 -9.76
C SER A 102 29.58 -2.90 -8.30
N ASP A 103 30.02 -3.99 -7.65
CA ASP A 103 30.47 -3.96 -6.25
C ASP A 103 31.58 -2.92 -6.02
N ALA A 104 32.49 -2.75 -6.98
CA ALA A 104 33.58 -1.77 -6.90
C ALA A 104 33.07 -0.31 -6.87
N GLU A 105 32.00 -0.01 -7.61
CA GLU A 105 31.40 1.32 -7.63
C GLU A 105 30.59 1.60 -6.36
N ILE A 106 29.94 0.56 -5.82
CA ILE A 106 29.25 0.63 -4.52
C ILE A 106 30.27 0.89 -3.39
N ASP A 107 31.37 0.14 -3.36
CA ASP A 107 32.44 0.30 -2.37
C ASP A 107 33.05 1.70 -2.41
N TRP A 108 33.27 2.22 -3.62
CA TRP A 108 33.75 3.59 -3.81
C TRP A 108 32.77 4.64 -3.26
N LEU A 109 31.47 4.51 -3.56
CA LEU A 109 30.44 5.43 -3.05
C LEU A 109 30.36 5.40 -1.52
N LEU A 110 30.44 4.21 -0.92
CA LEU A 110 30.43 4.04 0.53
C LEU A 110 31.66 4.70 1.17
N ALA A 111 32.84 4.55 0.56
CA ALA A 111 34.06 5.20 1.03
C ALA A 111 33.95 6.74 0.98
N VAL A 112 33.48 7.29 -0.14
CA VAL A 112 33.28 8.74 -0.32
C VAL A 112 32.27 9.29 0.69
N TRP A 113 31.12 8.62 0.85
CA TRP A 113 30.11 9.04 1.84
C TRP A 113 30.66 9.00 3.27
N SER A 114 31.39 7.95 3.63
CA SER A 114 32.00 7.82 4.96
C SER A 114 33.03 8.92 5.25
N GLY A 115 33.78 9.34 4.23
CA GLY A 115 34.72 10.44 4.32
C GLY A 115 34.00 11.78 4.47
N ALA A 116 33.01 12.06 3.62
CA ALA A 116 32.23 13.29 3.66
C ALA A 116 31.53 13.47 5.02
N VAL A 117 30.96 12.41 5.59
CA VAL A 117 30.34 12.44 6.91
C VAL A 117 31.35 12.83 8.00
N LYS A 118 32.59 12.34 7.95
CA LYS A 118 33.62 12.69 8.94
C LYS A 118 34.12 14.13 8.84
N VAL A 119 33.99 14.75 7.66
CA VAL A 119 34.49 16.11 7.39
C VAL A 119 33.42 17.17 7.68
N TYR A 120 32.15 16.83 7.43
CA TYR A 120 31.05 17.80 7.43
C TYR A 120 29.99 17.55 8.52
N ARG A 121 30.15 16.54 9.38
CA ARG A 121 29.43 16.40 10.65
C ARG A 121 30.41 16.45 11.81
#